data_AF-A0A3Q8YIX3-F1
#
_entry.id   AF-A0A3Q8YIX3-F1
#
_cell.length_a   1.000
_cell.length_b   1.000
_cell.length_c   1.000
_cell.angle_alpha   90.00
_cell.angle_beta   90.00
_cell.angle_gamma   90.00
#
_symmetry.space_group_name_H-M   'P 1'
#
loop_
_entity.id
_entity.type
_entity.pdbx_description
1 polymer ?
#
loop_
_entity_poly.entity_id
_entity_poly.type
_entity_poly.pdbx_seq_one_letter_code
_entity_poly.pdbx_strand_id
1 'polypeptide(L)'
;MESAEKLSITVTPAMARMIREKVEDGSFGSASEVIRAALRAFQREEEEHAERMASIRARVKASIEDKRPAVPLDEAIARVKGRISQMARDSDDSTSRRRS
;
A
#
# COMPACT_ATOMS: atom_id res chain seq x y z
N MET A 1 3.39 24.36 21.47
CA MET A 1 4.24 23.92 20.34
C MET A 1 5.44 23.23 20.94
N GLU A 2 5.65 21.97 20.60
CA GLU A 2 6.86 21.25 21.02
C GLU A 2 8.08 21.94 20.41
N SER A 3 9.06 22.25 21.24
CA SER A 3 10.27 22.96 20.82
C SER A 3 11.09 22.07 19.88
N ALA A 4 11.64 22.66 18.81
CA ALA A 4 12.51 21.92 17.91
C ALA A 4 13.81 21.50 18.63
N GLU A 5 14.09 20.21 18.68
CA GLU A 5 15.35 19.66 19.17
C GLU A 5 16.42 19.70 18.07
N LYS A 6 17.66 20.06 18.44
CA LYS A 6 18.79 20.08 17.52
C LYS A 6 19.51 18.73 17.54
N LEU A 7 19.55 18.05 16.40
CA LEU A 7 20.28 16.81 16.20
C LEU A 7 21.43 17.03 15.20
N SER A 8 22.63 16.54 15.54
CA SER A 8 23.74 16.43 14.58
C SER A 8 23.68 15.06 13.93
N ILE A 9 23.55 15.02 12.60
CA ILE A 9 23.46 13.78 11.81
C ILE A 9 24.52 13.74 10.72
N THR A 10 25.09 12.56 10.51
CA THR A 10 25.96 12.30 9.37
C THR A 10 25.11 11.74 8.24
N VAL A 11 25.17 12.37 7.08
CA VAL A 11 24.50 11.92 5.85
C VAL A 11 25.52 11.65 4.77
N THR A 12 25.13 10.87 3.76
CA THR A 12 26.00 10.62 2.61
C THR A 12 26.24 11.91 1.81
N PRO A 13 27.37 12.04 1.09
CA PRO A 13 27.61 13.21 0.23
C PRO A 13 26.50 13.45 -0.81
N ALA A 14 25.87 12.38 -1.31
CA ALA A 14 24.77 12.47 -2.25
C ALA A 14 23.52 13.09 -1.61
N MET A 15 23.15 12.65 -0.40
CA MET A 15 22.04 13.24 0.35
C MET A 15 22.32 14.70 0.69
N ALA A 16 23.55 15.03 1.09
CA ALA A 16 23.92 16.42 1.39
C ALA A 16 23.80 17.33 0.16
N ARG A 17 24.16 16.84 -1.05
CA ARG A 17 23.94 17.58 -2.31
C ARG A 17 22.46 17.81 -2.58
N MET A 18 21.65 16.75 -2.50
CA MET A 18 20.20 16.84 -2.70
C MET A 18 19.54 17.83 -1.73
N ILE A 19 19.92 17.82 -0.46
CA ILE A 19 19.39 18.75 0.55
C ILE A 19 19.76 20.19 0.17
N ARG A 20 21.01 20.45 -0.25
CA ARG A 20 21.43 21.79 -0.67
C ARG A 20 20.69 22.25 -1.91
N GLU A 21 20.59 21.42 -2.94
CA GLU A 21 19.84 21.73 -4.17
C GLU A 21 18.39 22.13 -3.86
N LYS A 22 17.74 21.41 -2.94
CA LYS A 22 16.36 21.70 -2.49
C LYS A 22 16.18 22.99 -1.69
N VAL A 23 17.26 23.52 -1.15
CA VAL A 23 17.26 24.82 -0.47
C VAL A 23 17.62 25.92 -1.47
N GLU A 24 18.61 25.68 -2.33
CA GLU A 24 19.06 26.58 -3.38
C GLU A 24 17.99 26.83 -4.45
N ASP A 25 17.17 25.83 -4.79
CA ASP A 25 16.05 25.94 -5.73
C ASP A 25 14.81 26.64 -5.11
N GLY A 26 14.87 26.97 -3.82
CA GLY A 26 13.80 27.66 -3.10
C GLY A 26 12.62 26.76 -2.69
N SER A 27 12.67 25.45 -2.92
CA SER A 27 11.62 24.51 -2.49
C SER A 27 11.47 24.45 -0.97
N PHE A 28 12.55 24.70 -0.23
CA PHE A 28 12.60 24.69 1.23
C PHE A 28 13.46 25.84 1.77
N GLY A 29 13.08 26.41 2.91
CA GLY A 29 13.81 27.50 3.54
C GLY A 29 15.05 27.08 4.33
N SER A 30 15.22 25.79 4.63
CA SER A 30 16.40 25.27 5.32
C SER A 30 16.58 23.76 5.17
N ALA A 31 17.79 23.28 5.41
CA ALA A 31 18.09 21.84 5.49
C ALA A 31 17.22 21.12 6.53
N SER A 32 16.96 21.75 7.69
CA SER A 32 16.08 21.17 8.71
C SER A 32 14.64 21.03 8.25
N GLU A 33 14.18 21.89 7.33
CA GLU A 33 12.86 21.76 6.73
C GLU A 33 12.78 20.60 5.74
N VAL A 34 13.81 20.42 4.91
CA VAL A 34 13.94 19.26 4.02
C VAL A 34 13.88 17.96 4.82
N ILE A 35 14.65 17.87 5.92
CA ILE A 35 14.67 16.68 6.78
C ILE A 35 13.30 16.43 7.44
N ARG A 36 12.63 17.48 7.96
CA ARG A 36 11.28 17.32 8.51
C ARG A 36 10.27 16.87 7.46
N ALA A 37 10.35 17.39 6.24
CA ALA A 37 9.48 16.97 5.14
C ALA A 37 9.73 15.50 4.76
N ALA A 38 10.98 15.08 4.69
CA ALA A 38 11.36 13.69 4.44
C ALA A 38 10.85 12.74 5.54
N LEU A 39 11.02 13.11 6.82
CA LEU A 39 10.52 12.31 7.95
C LEU A 39 8.99 12.20 7.95
N ARG A 40 8.27 13.27 7.61
CA ARG A 40 6.80 13.21 7.46
C ARG A 40 6.38 12.29 6.32
N ALA A 41 7.13 12.28 5.21
CA ALA A 41 6.84 11.39 4.10
C ALA A 41 7.10 9.93 4.48
N PHE A 42 8.23 9.66 5.14
CA PHE A 42 8.58 8.36 5.66
C PHE A 42 7.54 7.82 6.65
N GLN A 43 7.06 8.65 7.59
CA GLN A 43 6.02 8.25 8.54
C GLN A 43 4.72 7.81 7.84
N ARG A 44 4.28 8.54 6.80
CA ARG A 44 3.09 8.15 6.02
C ARG A 44 3.28 6.82 5.31
N GLU A 45 4.45 6.60 4.72
CA GLU A 45 4.77 5.34 4.05
C GLU A 45 4.76 4.16 5.04
N GLU A 46 5.32 4.35 6.25
CA GLU A 46 5.32 3.35 7.31
C GLU A 46 3.89 3.05 7.80
N GLU A 47 3.03 4.06 7.95
CA GLU A 47 1.62 3.88 8.30
C GLU A 47 0.87 3.07 7.24
N GLU A 48 1.00 3.44 5.96
CA GLU A 48 0.41 2.71 4.84
C GLU A 48 0.95 1.27 4.74
N HIS A 49 2.23 1.06 5.03
CA HIS A 49 2.83 -0.27 5.07
C HIS A 49 2.27 -1.09 6.25
N ALA A 50 2.18 -0.50 7.43
CA ALA A 50 1.65 -1.15 8.63
C ALA A 50 0.20 -1.59 8.44
N GLU A 51 -0.65 -0.74 7.85
CA GLU A 51 -2.04 -1.06 7.53
C GLU A 51 -2.15 -2.21 6.52
N ARG A 52 -1.39 -2.15 5.42
CA ARG A 52 -1.34 -3.23 4.42
C ARG A 52 -0.91 -4.55 5.07
N MET A 53 0.13 -4.51 5.89
CA MET A 53 0.62 -5.70 6.59
C MET A 53 -0.36 -6.21 7.64
N ALA A 54 -1.10 -5.34 8.33
CA ALA A 54 -2.15 -5.73 9.27
C ALA A 54 -3.28 -6.47 8.53
N SER A 55 -3.71 -5.97 7.37
CA SER A 55 -4.72 -6.63 6.52
C SER A 55 -4.27 -8.02 6.05
N ILE A 56 -3.01 -8.15 5.60
CA ILE A 56 -2.45 -9.44 5.20
C ILE A 56 -2.42 -10.41 6.38
N ARG A 57 -1.91 -9.97 7.54
CA ARG A 57 -1.86 -10.80 8.76
C ARG A 57 -3.25 -11.25 9.20
N ALA A 58 -4.26 -10.37 9.14
CA ALA A 58 -5.64 -10.72 9.46
C ALA A 58 -6.19 -11.79 8.53
N ARG A 59 -5.96 -11.69 7.21
CA ARG A 59 -6.37 -12.70 6.22
C ARG A 59 -5.70 -14.05 6.45
N VAL A 60 -4.40 -14.05 6.75
CA VAL A 60 -3.65 -15.28 7.05
C VAL A 60 -4.19 -15.91 8.33
N LYS A 61 -4.38 -15.13 9.40
CA LYS A 61 -4.95 -15.61 10.66
C LYS A 61 -6.33 -16.23 10.45
N ALA A 62 -7.21 -15.55 9.73
CA ALA A 62 -8.53 -16.07 9.40
C ALA A 62 -8.47 -17.39 8.61
N SER A 63 -7.49 -17.56 7.73
CA SER A 63 -7.27 -18.81 7.00
C SER A 63 -6.75 -19.94 7.89
N ILE A 64 -5.92 -19.64 8.88
CA ILE A 64 -5.41 -20.63 9.84
C ILE A 64 -6.51 -21.06 10.82
N GLU A 65 -7.35 -20.12 11.23
CA GLU A 65 -8.47 -20.36 12.14
C GLU A 65 -9.68 -21.00 11.43
N ASP A 66 -9.65 -21.10 10.10
CA ASP A 66 -10.71 -21.71 9.31
C ASP A 66 -10.76 -23.23 9.54
N LYS A 67 -11.86 -23.70 10.12
CA LYS A 67 -12.09 -25.11 10.44
C LYS A 67 -12.68 -25.91 9.28
N ARG A 68 -12.96 -25.27 8.13
CA ARG A 68 -13.51 -25.97 6.97
C ARG A 68 -12.52 -27.03 6.47
N PRO A 69 -13.01 -28.18 5.98
CA PRO A 69 -12.14 -29.20 5.44
C PRO A 69 -11.38 -28.68 4.22
N ALA A 70 -10.18 -29.20 4.02
CA ALA A 70 -9.41 -28.94 2.80
C ALA A 70 -10.17 -29.42 1.57
N VAL A 71 -10.13 -28.63 0.50
CA VAL A 71 -10.75 -28.97 -0.78
C VAL A 71 -9.65 -29.42 -1.75
N PRO A 72 -9.83 -30.53 -2.48
CA PRO A 72 -8.91 -30.94 -3.54
C PRO A 72 -8.73 -29.84 -4.60
N LEU A 73 -7.52 -29.69 -5.12
CA LEU A 73 -7.19 -28.62 -6.07
C LEU A 73 -8.07 -28.64 -7.33
N ASP A 74 -8.34 -29.82 -7.87
CA ASP A 74 -9.17 -29.97 -9.08
C ASP A 74 -10.60 -29.50 -8.86
N GLU A 75 -11.17 -29.81 -7.69
CA GLU A 75 -12.50 -29.36 -7.29
C GLU A 75 -12.53 -27.83 -7.11
N ALA A 76 -11.51 -27.27 -6.47
CA ALA A 76 -11.38 -25.82 -6.31
C ALA A 76 -11.30 -25.10 -7.67
N ILE A 77 -10.49 -25.62 -8.60
CA ILE A 77 -10.36 -25.07 -9.95
C ILE A 77 -11.68 -25.17 -10.71
N ALA A 78 -12.36 -26.32 -10.66
CA ALA A 78 -13.65 -26.52 -11.31
C ALA A 78 -14.69 -25.51 -10.78
N ARG A 79 -14.74 -25.29 -9.47
CA ARG A 79 -15.64 -24.32 -8.83
C ARG A 79 -15.37 -22.90 -9.27
N VAL A 80 -14.09 -22.49 -9.34
CA VAL A 80 -13.70 -21.15 -9.80
C VAL A 80 -14.07 -20.95 -11.28
N LYS A 81 -13.75 -21.91 -12.15
CA LYS A 81 -14.12 -21.86 -13.57
C LYS A 81 -15.63 -21.74 -13.78
N GLY A 82 -16.41 -22.53 -13.04
CA GLY A 82 -17.87 -22.47 -13.08
C GLY A 82 -18.41 -21.07 -12.73
N ARG A 83 -17.86 -20.46 -11.67
CA ARG A 83 -18.26 -19.11 -11.24
C ARG A 83 -17.91 -18.04 -12.28
N ILE A 84 -16.73 -18.10 -12.89
CA ILE A 84 -16.32 -17.16 -13.95
C ILE A 84 -17.26 -17.27 -15.16
N SER A 85 -17.56 -18.50 -15.60
CA SER A 85 -18.48 -18.74 -16.72
C SER A 85 -19.90 -18.24 -16.45
N GLN A 86 -20.37 -18.36 -15.20
CA GLN A 86 -21.68 -17.83 -14.80
C GLN A 86 -21.68 -16.29 -14.84
N MET A 87 -20.64 -15.65 -14.30
CA MET A 87 -20.53 -14.18 -14.32
C MET A 87 -20.52 -13.63 -15.74
N ALA A 88 -19.88 -14.32 -16.69
CA ALA A 88 -19.87 -13.93 -18.10
C ALA A 88 -21.28 -13.99 -18.74
N ARG A 89 -22.05 -15.04 -18.42
CA ARG A 89 -23.45 -15.18 -18.90
C ARG A 89 -24.36 -14.11 -18.31
N ASP A 90 -24.20 -13.81 -17.02
CA ASP A 90 -25.02 -12.80 -16.33
C ASP A 90 -24.74 -11.38 -16.88
N SER A 91 -23.48 -11.08 -17.23
CA SER A 91 -23.13 -9.81 -17.87
C SER A 91 -23.75 -9.66 -19.27
N ASP A 92 -23.77 -10.74 -20.06
CA ASP A 92 -24.34 -10.73 -21.41
C ASP A 92 -25.88 -10.56 -21.37
N ASP A 93 -26.57 -11.25 -20.46
CA ASP A 93 -28.03 -11.11 -20.28
C ASP A 93 -28.41 -9.70 -19.81
N SER A 94 -27.63 -9.11 -18.89
CA SER A 94 -27.85 -7.72 -18.44
C SER A 94 -27.64 -6.68 -19.55
N THR A 95 -26.75 -6.96 -20.50
CA THR A 95 -26.46 -6.09 -21.65
C THR A 95 -27.54 -6.22 -22.73
N SER A 96 -28.06 -7.44 -22.94
CA SER A 96 -29.16 -7.72 -23.87
C SER A 96 -30.46 -7.01 -23.45
N ARG A 97 -30.81 -7.06 -22.15
CA ARG A 97 -32.03 -6.43 -21.61
C ARG A 97 -32.04 -4.89 -21.63
N ARG A 98 -30.88 -4.23 -21.77
CA ARG A 98 -30.79 -2.76 -21.87
C ARG A 98 -30.94 -2.23 -23.31
N ARG A 99 -30.87 -3.10 -24.33
CA ARG A 99 -30.92 -2.72 -25.75
C ARG A 99 -32.28 -2.95 -26.42
N SER A 100 -33.22 -3.57 -25.73
CA SER A 100 -34.63 -3.77 -26.11
C SER A 100 -35.52 -2.74 -25.43
#